data_AF-A0A2N5LG95-F1
#
_entry.id   AF-A0A2N5LG95-F1
#
_cell.length_a   1.000
_cell.length_b   1.000
_cell.length_c   1.000
_cell.angle_alpha   90.00
_cell.angle_beta   90.00
_cell.angle_gamma   90.00
#
_symmetry.space_group_name_H-M   'P 1'
#
loop_
_entity.id
_entity.type
_entity.pdbx_description
1 polymer ?
#
loop_
_entity_poly.entity_id
_entity_poly.type
_entity_poly.pdbx_seq_one_letter_code
_entity_poly.pdbx_strand_id
1 'polypeptide(L)'
;MSLPLPKPLLIDDTVTTPFLYPRSKSYPLTESWDNGGVALSDPSEDLLKYTWYAWTDGTTITVKRDDLDTYHVVLMDSNITEIDLTFDQNMRPCIAYVANGISKLYWYDTQQAKQVIDEYPDIRNPRVSLDDKRRFNVANSDIIFAYQKGDTLCYRVQRERFSLERVLATNSKRRILWRIGMGRNNRFLFYWR
;
A
#
# COMPACT_ATOMS: atom_id res chain seq x y z
N MET A 1 17.94 6.46 -8.62
CA MET A 1 16.55 6.06 -8.30
C MET A 1 15.88 7.22 -7.59
N SER A 2 14.82 7.78 -8.17
CA SER A 2 14.07 8.90 -7.61
C SER A 2 12.78 8.40 -6.97
N LEU A 3 12.46 8.94 -5.80
CA LEU A 3 11.10 8.90 -5.26
C LEU A 3 10.10 9.46 -6.31
N PRO A 4 8.80 9.14 -6.21
CA PRO A 4 7.78 9.73 -7.05
C PRO A 4 7.99 11.23 -7.20
N LEU A 5 7.92 11.71 -8.45
CA LEU A 5 7.91 13.13 -8.75
C LEU A 5 6.45 13.59 -8.84
N PRO A 6 6.09 14.72 -8.19
CA PRO A 6 6.92 15.58 -7.35
C PRO A 6 7.33 14.93 -6.01
N LYS A 7 8.52 15.32 -5.50
CA LYS A 7 9.19 14.75 -4.32
C LYS A 7 8.18 14.45 -3.19
N PRO A 8 8.21 13.26 -2.57
CA PRO A 8 7.26 12.90 -1.54
C PRO A 8 7.37 13.81 -0.32
N LEU A 9 6.34 13.78 0.50
CA LEU A 9 6.18 14.62 1.67
C LEU A 9 5.90 13.77 2.90
N LEU A 10 6.71 13.97 3.94
CA LEU A 10 6.39 13.46 5.25
C LEU A 10 5.31 14.37 5.85
N ILE A 11 4.16 13.80 6.24
CA ILE A 11 3.12 14.50 6.96
C ILE A 11 3.52 14.52 8.44
N ASP A 12 3.64 15.72 8.98
CA ASP A 12 3.78 15.98 10.40
C ASP A 12 2.74 17.01 10.85
N ASP A 13 2.85 17.47 12.09
CA ASP A 13 1.92 18.37 12.74
C ASP A 13 1.88 19.77 12.06
N THR A 14 2.82 20.06 11.17
CA THR A 14 2.93 21.32 10.41
C THR A 14 2.45 21.20 8.96
N VAL A 15 2.24 19.98 8.46
CA VAL A 15 1.86 19.69 7.06
C VAL A 15 0.50 19.00 7.04
N THR A 16 -0.56 19.73 6.66
CA THR A 16 -1.95 19.23 6.71
C THR A 16 -2.54 18.87 5.34
N THR A 17 -1.73 18.43 4.37
CA THR A 17 -2.30 18.00 3.08
C THR A 17 -3.05 16.68 3.27
N PRO A 18 -4.36 16.61 2.97
CA PRO A 18 -5.09 15.36 3.06
C PRO A 18 -4.70 14.42 1.93
N PHE A 19 -4.72 13.12 2.21
CA PHE A 19 -4.70 12.07 1.19
C PHE A 19 -5.88 12.24 0.21
N LEU A 20 -5.72 11.72 -1.01
CA LEU A 20 -6.85 11.56 -1.92
C LEU A 20 -7.84 10.53 -1.36
N TYR A 21 -9.12 10.71 -1.70
CA TYR A 21 -10.14 9.70 -1.47
C TYR A 21 -9.83 8.45 -2.32
N PRO A 22 -10.05 7.22 -1.82
CA PRO A 22 -10.63 6.84 -0.53
C PRO A 22 -9.61 6.75 0.60
N ARG A 23 -8.32 6.92 0.33
CA ARG A 23 -7.26 6.84 1.36
C ARG A 23 -7.39 7.90 2.44
N SER A 24 -8.17 8.97 2.24
CA SER A 24 -8.49 9.92 3.32
C SER A 24 -9.46 9.38 4.38
N LYS A 25 -10.16 8.26 4.16
CA LYS A 25 -11.11 7.66 5.12
C LYS A 25 -10.43 7.32 6.45
N SER A 26 -11.20 7.29 7.55
CA SER A 26 -10.75 6.71 8.83
C SER A 26 -11.19 5.25 8.89
N TYR A 27 -10.29 4.36 9.28
CA TYR A 27 -10.51 2.91 9.34
C TYR A 27 -9.50 2.27 10.31
N PRO A 28 -9.82 1.11 10.92
CA PRO A 28 -8.89 0.35 11.76
C PRO A 28 -7.76 -0.26 10.94
N LEU A 29 -6.73 -0.78 11.63
CA LEU A 29 -5.57 -1.44 10.98
C LEU A 29 -5.94 -2.71 10.19
N THR A 30 -7.10 -3.31 10.48
CA THR A 30 -7.62 -4.52 9.83
C THR A 30 -8.44 -4.22 8.56
N GLU A 31 -8.45 -2.97 8.13
CA GLU A 31 -9.17 -2.48 6.95
C GLU A 31 -8.25 -1.60 6.10
N SER A 32 -8.49 -1.58 4.79
CA SER A 32 -7.83 -0.64 3.89
C SER A 32 -8.72 -0.28 2.72
N TRP A 33 -8.46 0.91 2.16
CA TRP A 33 -9.22 1.49 1.06
C TRP A 33 -8.25 2.07 0.05
N ASP A 34 -8.45 1.76 -1.23
CA ASP A 34 -7.69 2.37 -2.32
C ASP A 34 -8.56 2.52 -3.57
N ASN A 35 -8.09 3.31 -4.54
CA ASN A 35 -8.71 3.28 -5.86
C ASN A 35 -8.17 2.11 -6.69
N GLY A 36 -9.02 1.59 -7.57
CA GLY A 36 -8.69 0.59 -8.58
C GLY A 36 -9.62 0.69 -9.80
N GLY A 37 -9.33 -0.14 -10.79
CA GLY A 37 -10.11 -0.35 -12.01
C GLY A 37 -11.34 -1.25 -11.82
N VAL A 38 -11.84 -1.77 -12.93
CA VAL A 38 -13.18 -2.38 -13.01
C VAL A 38 -13.30 -3.72 -12.30
N ALA A 39 -12.28 -4.58 -12.38
CA ALA A 39 -12.26 -5.91 -11.78
C ALA A 39 -10.82 -6.36 -11.50
N LEU A 40 -10.65 -7.40 -10.67
CA LEU A 40 -9.34 -7.99 -10.42
C LEU A 40 -8.76 -8.58 -11.71
N SER A 41 -7.48 -8.32 -11.96
CA SER A 41 -6.76 -8.72 -13.19
C SER A 41 -7.33 -8.12 -14.49
N ASP A 42 -8.15 -7.08 -14.40
CA ASP A 42 -8.74 -6.38 -15.55
C ASP A 42 -8.32 -4.88 -15.57
N PRO A 43 -7.30 -4.51 -16.38
CA PRO A 43 -6.84 -3.14 -16.52
C PRO A 43 -7.59 -2.33 -17.59
N SER A 44 -8.77 -2.77 -18.04
CA SER A 44 -9.51 -2.09 -19.12
C SER A 44 -9.99 -0.67 -18.76
N GLU A 45 -10.01 -0.31 -17.48
CA GLU A 45 -10.46 0.98 -16.98
C GLU A 45 -9.45 1.64 -16.03
N ASP A 46 -9.60 2.96 -15.84
CA ASP A 46 -8.67 3.77 -15.03
C ASP A 46 -8.63 3.32 -13.56
N LEU A 47 -7.42 3.24 -12.99
CA LEU A 47 -7.19 2.86 -11.59
C LEU A 47 -7.74 3.88 -10.58
N LEU A 48 -8.13 5.08 -11.01
CA LEU A 48 -8.81 6.07 -10.19
C LEU A 48 -10.34 5.99 -10.26
N LYS A 49 -10.91 5.07 -11.05
CA LYS A 49 -12.34 5.06 -11.36
C LYS A 49 -13.21 4.51 -10.24
N TYR A 50 -12.78 3.45 -9.56
CA TYR A 50 -13.57 2.80 -8.51
C TYR A 50 -12.87 2.79 -7.17
N THR A 51 -13.66 2.83 -6.11
CA THR A 51 -13.19 2.59 -4.75
C THR A 51 -13.23 1.10 -4.43
N TRP A 52 -12.15 0.60 -3.87
CA TRP A 52 -12.01 -0.77 -3.40
C TRP A 52 -11.79 -0.78 -1.90
N TYR A 53 -12.32 -1.82 -1.26
CA TYR A 53 -12.26 -2.06 0.17
C TYR A 53 -11.62 -3.42 0.44
N ALA A 54 -10.67 -3.45 1.37
CA ALA A 54 -10.06 -4.67 1.89
C ALA A 54 -10.33 -4.77 3.39
N TRP A 55 -10.56 -5.99 3.88
CA TRP A 55 -10.65 -6.27 5.31
C TRP A 55 -10.11 -7.65 5.64
N THR A 56 -9.84 -7.88 6.92
CA THR A 56 -9.50 -9.19 7.46
C THR A 56 -10.35 -9.53 8.68
N ASP A 57 -10.70 -10.81 8.81
CA ASP A 57 -11.30 -11.40 10.02
C ASP A 57 -10.27 -12.00 10.98
N GLY A 58 -8.98 -11.79 10.70
CA GLY A 58 -7.86 -12.39 11.43
C GLY A 58 -7.31 -13.66 10.79
N THR A 59 -7.99 -14.22 9.79
CA THR A 59 -7.57 -15.43 9.05
C THR A 59 -7.59 -15.27 7.54
N THR A 60 -8.48 -14.42 7.03
CA THR A 60 -8.73 -14.27 5.60
C THR A 60 -8.68 -12.80 5.23
N ILE A 61 -7.87 -12.44 4.24
CA ILE A 61 -7.90 -11.10 3.63
C ILE A 61 -8.86 -11.14 2.45
N THR A 62 -9.89 -10.32 2.52
CA THR A 62 -10.94 -10.21 1.50
C THR A 62 -10.93 -8.82 0.90
N VAL A 63 -11.21 -8.72 -0.41
CA VAL A 63 -11.36 -7.45 -1.12
C VAL A 63 -12.66 -7.40 -1.91
N LYS A 64 -13.23 -6.20 -2.06
CA LYS A 64 -14.35 -5.96 -2.96
C LYS A 64 -14.29 -4.56 -3.55
N ARG A 65 -14.94 -4.37 -4.70
CA ARG A 65 -15.30 -3.04 -5.19
C ARG A 65 -16.46 -2.54 -4.33
N ASP A 66 -16.38 -1.30 -3.85
CA ASP A 66 -17.28 -0.77 -2.81
C ASP A 66 -18.75 -0.73 -3.27
N ASP A 67 -18.97 -0.47 -4.56
CA ASP A 67 -20.27 -0.42 -5.23
C ASP A 67 -20.86 -1.79 -5.60
N LEU A 68 -20.16 -2.88 -5.29
CA LEU A 68 -20.59 -4.25 -5.57
C LEU A 68 -20.72 -5.08 -4.28
N ASP A 69 -21.61 -6.07 -4.33
CA ASP A 69 -21.77 -7.07 -3.27
C ASP A 69 -20.79 -8.25 -3.41
N THR A 70 -20.23 -8.46 -4.61
CA THR A 70 -19.26 -9.53 -4.86
C THR A 70 -17.93 -9.20 -4.21
N TYR A 71 -17.41 -10.14 -3.44
CA TYR A 71 -16.10 -10.07 -2.81
C TYR A 71 -15.19 -11.22 -3.25
N HIS A 72 -13.90 -11.03 -3.06
CA HIS A 72 -12.85 -11.98 -3.43
C HIS A 72 -11.94 -12.24 -2.25
N VAL A 73 -11.73 -13.51 -1.93
CA VAL A 73 -10.65 -13.92 -1.02
C VAL A 73 -9.32 -13.75 -1.74
N VAL A 74 -8.42 -12.96 -1.18
CA VAL A 74 -7.08 -12.70 -1.76
C VAL A 74 -6.07 -13.71 -1.26
N LEU A 75 -6.02 -13.91 0.06
CA LEU A 75 -5.14 -14.87 0.72
C LEU A 75 -5.68 -15.24 2.10
N MET A 76 -5.16 -16.34 2.65
CA MET A 76 -5.37 -16.77 4.03
C MET A 76 -4.02 -16.88 4.74
N ASP A 77 -3.99 -16.50 6.01
CA ASP A 77 -2.85 -16.65 6.93
C ASP A 77 -3.40 -16.69 8.36
N SER A 78 -2.61 -16.98 9.39
CA SER A 78 -3.09 -17.01 10.77
C SER A 78 -2.75 -15.74 11.53
N ASN A 79 -3.67 -15.31 12.40
CA ASN A 79 -3.51 -14.15 13.29
C ASN A 79 -3.13 -12.87 12.55
N ILE A 80 -3.90 -12.52 11.52
CA ILE A 80 -3.71 -11.30 10.73
C ILE A 80 -4.19 -10.09 11.55
N THR A 81 -3.32 -9.14 11.83
CA THR A 81 -3.62 -8.01 12.73
C THR A 81 -3.60 -6.64 12.04
N GLU A 82 -3.03 -6.55 10.85
CA GLU A 82 -2.83 -5.30 10.12
C GLU A 82 -2.80 -5.58 8.62
N ILE A 83 -3.45 -4.75 7.81
CA ILE A 83 -3.44 -4.82 6.34
C ILE A 83 -3.35 -3.43 5.72
N ASP A 84 -2.83 -3.34 4.51
CA ASP A 84 -2.97 -2.21 3.59
C ASP A 84 -3.03 -2.72 2.15
N LEU A 85 -3.94 -2.19 1.35
CA LEU A 85 -4.22 -2.63 -0.02
C LEU A 85 -3.73 -1.59 -1.04
N THR A 86 -3.16 -2.06 -2.14
CA THR A 86 -3.15 -1.34 -3.41
C THR A 86 -3.26 -2.32 -4.57
N PHE A 87 -3.28 -1.81 -5.80
CA PHE A 87 -3.24 -2.62 -7.01
C PHE A 87 -2.04 -2.24 -7.86
N ASP A 88 -1.48 -3.22 -8.57
CA ASP A 88 -0.56 -2.94 -9.66
C ASP A 88 -1.32 -2.40 -10.89
N GLN A 89 -0.56 -2.04 -11.93
CA GLN A 89 -1.07 -1.49 -13.17
C GLN A 89 -2.01 -2.45 -13.93
N ASN A 90 -1.99 -3.74 -13.60
CA ASN A 90 -2.80 -4.79 -14.21
C ASN A 90 -3.97 -5.21 -13.31
N MET A 91 -4.33 -4.39 -12.32
CA MET A 91 -5.39 -4.68 -11.35
C MET A 91 -5.15 -5.94 -10.52
N ARG A 92 -3.89 -6.29 -10.25
CA ARG A 92 -3.54 -7.38 -9.34
C ARG A 92 -3.36 -6.81 -7.94
N PRO A 93 -3.97 -7.41 -6.91
CA PRO A 93 -3.85 -6.92 -5.55
C PRO A 93 -2.40 -7.05 -5.06
N CYS A 94 -1.95 -6.03 -4.35
CA CYS A 94 -0.72 -6.02 -3.58
C CYS A 94 -1.08 -5.64 -2.13
N ILE A 95 -0.75 -6.53 -1.19
CA ILE A 95 -1.17 -6.42 0.20
C ILE A 95 0.07 -6.38 1.09
N ALA A 96 0.23 -5.29 1.82
CA ALA A 96 1.10 -5.25 2.99
C ALA A 96 0.28 -5.73 4.19
N TYR A 97 0.76 -6.69 4.97
CA TYR A 97 0.01 -7.19 6.12
C TYR A 97 0.92 -7.69 7.24
N VAL A 98 0.35 -7.90 8.43
CA VAL A 98 1.02 -8.53 9.57
C VAL A 98 0.26 -9.77 9.96
N ALA A 99 0.95 -10.92 10.03
CA ALA A 99 0.40 -12.20 10.46
C ALA A 99 1.37 -12.86 11.44
N ASN A 100 0.86 -13.36 12.56
CA ASN A 100 1.69 -13.91 13.66
C ASN A 100 2.83 -12.97 14.12
N GLY A 101 2.60 -11.67 14.09
CA GLY A 101 3.60 -10.66 14.45
C GLY A 101 4.70 -10.42 13.41
N ILE A 102 4.63 -11.07 12.24
CA ILE A 102 5.59 -10.89 11.14
C ILE A 102 4.93 -10.05 10.04
N SER A 103 5.62 -8.98 9.62
CA SER A 103 5.20 -8.17 8.48
C SER A 103 5.49 -8.90 7.17
N LYS A 104 4.56 -8.85 6.23
CA LYS A 104 4.60 -9.57 4.95
C LYS A 104 4.13 -8.69 3.81
N LEU A 105 4.59 -8.99 2.60
CA LEU A 105 4.13 -8.37 1.36
C LEU A 105 3.67 -9.45 0.39
N TYR A 106 2.39 -9.43 0.03
CA TYR A 106 1.82 -10.21 -1.04
C TYR A 106 1.82 -9.39 -2.32
N TRP A 107 2.55 -9.81 -3.35
CA TRP A 107 2.72 -9.05 -4.59
C TRP A 107 3.01 -9.93 -5.81
N TYR A 108 2.76 -9.40 -7.01
CA TYR A 108 2.94 -10.15 -8.25
C TYR A 108 4.38 -10.08 -8.72
N ASP A 109 5.06 -11.22 -8.69
CA ASP A 109 6.41 -11.39 -9.19
C ASP A 109 6.39 -11.67 -10.70
N THR A 110 6.85 -10.71 -11.49
CA THR A 110 6.92 -10.82 -12.96
C THR A 110 7.97 -11.81 -13.49
N GLN A 111 9.01 -12.13 -12.71
CA GLN A 111 10.00 -13.15 -13.08
C GLN A 111 9.46 -14.57 -12.84
N GLN A 112 8.67 -14.75 -11.77
CA GLN A 112 8.02 -16.03 -11.46
C GLN A 112 6.63 -16.17 -12.09
N ALA A 113 6.13 -15.10 -12.71
CA ALA A 113 4.79 -14.99 -13.29
C ALA A 113 3.64 -15.39 -12.34
N LYS A 114 3.79 -15.12 -11.04
CA LYS A 114 2.81 -15.50 -10.01
C LYS A 114 2.80 -14.52 -8.84
N GLN A 115 1.72 -14.58 -8.05
CA GLN A 115 1.67 -13.93 -6.74
C GLN A 115 2.60 -14.66 -5.77
N VAL A 116 3.37 -13.90 -5.00
CA VAL A 116 4.32 -14.40 -3.99
C VAL A 116 4.12 -13.65 -2.68
N ILE A 117 4.64 -14.23 -1.60
CA ILE A 117 4.67 -13.62 -0.26
C ILE A 117 6.13 -13.51 0.15
N ASP A 118 6.58 -12.30 0.43
CA ASP A 118 7.86 -12.04 1.09
C ASP A 118 7.63 -11.70 2.57
N GLU A 119 8.48 -12.25 3.44
CA GLU A 119 8.46 -11.97 4.87
C GLU A 119 9.55 -10.96 5.25
N TYR A 120 9.19 -10.03 6.13
CA TYR A 120 10.08 -8.99 6.61
C TYR A 120 10.03 -8.99 8.15
N PRO A 121 10.92 -9.73 8.82
CA PRO A 121 11.02 -9.68 10.28
C PRO A 121 11.52 -8.29 10.73
N ASP A 122 11.23 -7.94 11.99
CA ASP A 122 11.70 -6.72 12.66
C ASP A 122 11.23 -5.38 12.08
N ILE A 123 10.27 -5.39 11.15
CA ILE A 123 9.58 -4.19 10.67
C ILE A 123 8.15 -4.14 11.19
N ARG A 124 7.62 -2.93 11.34
CA ARG A 124 6.29 -2.65 11.89
C ARG A 124 5.53 -1.68 11.01
N ASN A 125 4.20 -1.74 11.10
CA ASN A 125 3.27 -0.88 10.37
C ASN A 125 3.53 -0.84 8.86
N PRO A 126 3.52 -2.01 8.19
CA PRO A 126 3.72 -2.09 6.75
C PRO A 126 2.56 -1.40 6.01
N ARG A 127 2.88 -0.49 5.10
CA ARG A 127 1.92 0.23 4.24
C ARG A 127 2.32 0.12 2.78
N VAL A 128 1.32 0.13 1.90
CA VAL A 128 1.53 -0.06 0.47
C VAL A 128 0.65 0.87 -0.36
N SER A 129 1.19 1.46 -1.41
CA SER A 129 0.41 2.23 -2.39
C SER A 129 1.14 2.36 -3.72
N LEU A 130 0.40 2.22 -4.84
CA LEU A 130 0.85 2.66 -6.14
C LEU A 130 0.99 4.19 -6.14
N ASP A 131 2.20 4.67 -6.44
CA ASP A 131 2.57 6.07 -6.28
C ASP A 131 1.77 7.03 -7.18
N ASP A 132 1.54 6.64 -8.43
CA ASP A 132 0.72 7.38 -9.37
C ASP A 132 -0.22 6.45 -10.13
N LYS A 133 -1.52 6.61 -9.88
CA LYS A 133 -2.58 5.82 -10.50
C LYS A 133 -3.10 6.42 -11.81
N ARG A 134 -2.63 7.59 -12.22
CA ARG A 134 -3.13 8.29 -13.41
C ARG A 134 -2.66 7.59 -14.68
N ARG A 135 -3.59 7.39 -15.62
CA ARG A 135 -3.36 6.64 -16.87
C ARG A 135 -2.14 7.08 -17.70
N PHE A 136 -1.81 8.37 -17.69
CA PHE A 136 -0.66 8.87 -18.45
C PHE A 136 0.71 8.48 -17.84
N ASN A 137 0.76 8.05 -16.58
CA ASN A 137 1.99 7.80 -15.85
C ASN A 137 2.24 6.31 -15.52
N VAL A 138 1.45 5.40 -16.12
CA VAL A 138 1.52 3.95 -15.89
C VAL A 138 2.94 3.39 -16.04
N ALA A 139 3.70 3.85 -17.03
CA ALA A 139 5.06 3.37 -17.28
C ALA A 139 6.10 3.80 -16.23
N ASN A 140 5.82 4.85 -15.46
CA ASN A 140 6.74 5.36 -14.43
C ASN A 140 6.24 5.10 -13.01
N SER A 141 5.06 4.52 -12.84
CA SER A 141 4.51 4.27 -11.51
C SER A 141 5.08 3.00 -10.90
N ASP A 142 5.21 3.01 -9.58
CA ASP A 142 5.65 1.88 -8.78
C ASP A 142 4.78 1.75 -7.55
N ILE A 143 4.53 0.50 -7.16
CA ILE A 143 4.11 0.23 -5.81
C ILE A 143 5.27 0.57 -4.86
N ILE A 144 4.96 1.41 -3.88
CA ILE A 144 5.83 1.73 -2.75
C ILE A 144 5.38 0.88 -1.57
N PHE A 145 6.31 0.14 -0.99
CA PHE A 145 6.14 -0.60 0.26
C PHE A 145 6.96 0.08 1.35
N ALA A 146 6.32 0.62 2.37
CA ALA A 146 6.95 1.41 3.42
C ALA A 146 6.61 0.87 4.81
N TYR A 147 7.51 1.08 5.76
CA TYR A 147 7.41 0.49 7.10
C TYR A 147 8.37 1.18 8.07
N GLN A 148 8.15 0.94 9.35
CA GLN A 148 9.04 1.37 10.41
C GLN A 148 9.97 0.24 10.84
N LYS A 149 11.27 0.53 10.94
CA LYS A 149 12.32 -0.36 11.45
C LYS A 149 13.07 0.36 12.56
N GLY A 150 12.84 -0.03 13.81
CA GLY A 150 13.27 0.75 14.98
C GLY A 150 12.67 2.16 14.94
N ASP A 151 13.55 3.17 14.91
CA ASP A 151 13.22 4.61 14.85
C ASP A 151 13.30 5.18 13.42
N THR A 152 13.45 4.30 12.42
CA THR A 152 13.66 4.69 11.02
C THR A 152 12.45 4.33 10.18
N LEU A 153 11.99 5.30 9.38
CA LEU A 153 11.00 5.09 8.33
C LEU A 153 11.75 4.67 7.06
N CYS A 154 11.44 3.47 6.59
CA CYS A 154 12.05 2.85 5.41
C CYS A 154 11.01 2.61 4.31
N TYR A 155 11.50 2.44 3.08
CA TYR A 155 10.68 2.00 1.96
C TYR A 155 11.48 1.14 0.97
N ARG A 156 10.74 0.39 0.16
CA ARG A 156 11.15 -0.46 -0.95
C ARG A 156 10.20 -0.18 -2.12
N VAL A 157 10.63 -0.44 -3.36
CA VAL A 157 9.82 -0.14 -4.56
C VAL A 157 9.73 -1.32 -5.53
N GLN A 158 8.63 -1.36 -6.29
CA GLN A 158 8.27 -2.45 -7.19
C GLN A 158 9.28 -2.70 -8.32
N ARG A 159 9.80 -1.65 -8.99
CA ARG A 159 10.81 -1.84 -10.06
C ARG A 159 12.11 -2.51 -9.60
N GLU A 160 12.42 -2.42 -8.32
CA GLU A 160 13.56 -3.13 -7.68
C GLU A 160 13.12 -4.46 -7.06
N ARG A 161 11.89 -4.91 -7.33
CA ARG A 161 11.31 -6.14 -6.79
C ARG A 161 11.39 -6.16 -5.27
N PHE A 162 11.25 -4.99 -4.66
CA PHE A 162 11.38 -4.73 -3.23
C PHE A 162 12.70 -5.23 -2.59
N SER A 163 13.75 -5.49 -3.37
CA SER A 163 15.01 -6.07 -2.88
C SER A 163 15.87 -5.10 -2.07
N LEU A 164 15.79 -3.79 -2.37
CA LEU A 164 16.63 -2.77 -1.78
C LEU A 164 15.86 -1.87 -0.80
N GLU A 165 16.28 -1.91 0.47
CA GLU A 165 15.78 -1.02 1.53
C GLU A 165 16.36 0.39 1.40
N ARG A 166 15.50 1.39 1.60
CA ARG A 166 15.89 2.80 1.56
C ARG A 166 15.36 3.52 2.78
N VAL A 167 16.22 4.32 3.40
CA VAL A 167 15.84 5.18 4.53
C VAL A 167 15.18 6.45 3.99
N LEU A 168 13.98 6.76 4.48
CA LEU A 168 13.28 8.01 4.20
C LEU A 168 13.55 9.06 5.28
N ALA A 169 13.46 8.67 6.54
CA ALA A 169 13.65 9.56 7.70
C ALA A 169 13.98 8.74 8.96
N THR A 170 14.58 9.38 9.97
CA THR A 170 14.77 8.81 11.30
C THR A 170 14.22 9.78 12.34
N ASN A 171 13.41 9.26 13.26
CA ASN A 171 12.76 10.04 14.32
C ASN A 171 12.28 9.11 15.45
N SER A 172 12.96 9.16 16.59
CA SER A 172 12.66 8.31 17.76
C SER A 172 11.32 8.63 18.45
N LYS A 173 10.70 9.76 18.14
CA LYS A 173 9.39 10.13 18.70
C LYS A 173 8.22 9.54 17.92
N ARG A 174 8.43 9.16 16.65
CA ARG A 174 7.40 8.64 15.76
C ARG A 174 7.33 7.12 15.88
N ARG A 175 6.13 6.58 16.07
CA ARG A 175 5.93 5.18 16.47
C ARG A 175 5.14 4.37 15.46
N ILE A 176 4.34 5.02 14.62
CA ILE A 176 3.40 4.34 13.74
C ILE A 176 3.40 5.00 12.36
N LEU A 177 3.77 4.25 11.33
CA LEU A 177 3.43 4.60 9.96
C LEU A 177 1.95 4.30 9.74
N TRP A 178 1.11 5.32 9.81
CA TRP A 178 -0.33 5.13 9.76
C TRP A 178 -0.85 4.91 8.33
N ARG A 179 -0.27 5.62 7.36
CA ARG A 179 -0.78 5.64 5.98
C ARG A 179 0.26 6.16 4.99
N ILE A 180 0.21 5.65 3.76
CA ILE A 180 0.91 6.24 2.62
C ILE A 180 -0.05 6.39 1.43
N GLY A 181 0.33 7.18 0.42
CA GLY A 181 -0.44 7.35 -0.80
C GLY A 181 -0.44 8.78 -1.31
N MET A 182 -1.10 9.00 -2.45
CA MET A 182 -1.16 10.31 -3.11
C MET A 182 -1.98 11.32 -2.30
N GLY A 183 -1.44 12.54 -2.16
CA GLY A 183 -2.10 13.70 -1.56
C GLY A 183 -2.88 14.53 -2.57
N ARG A 184 -3.80 15.38 -2.08
CA ARG A 184 -4.53 16.35 -2.93
C ARG A 184 -3.63 17.38 -3.63
N ASN A 185 -2.38 17.52 -3.18
CA ASN A 185 -1.36 18.38 -3.79
C ASN A 185 -0.51 17.66 -4.85
N ASN A 186 -0.93 16.47 -5.30
CA ASN A 186 -0.19 15.62 -6.24
C ASN A 186 1.19 15.19 -5.75
N ARG A 187 1.44 15.17 -4.43
CA ARG A 187 2.65 14.59 -3.83
C ARG A 187 2.33 13.27 -3.16
N PHE A 188 3.24 12.31 -3.26
CA PHE A 188 3.13 11.09 -2.48
C PHE A 188 3.43 11.39 -1.00
N LEU A 189 2.52 10.99 -0.12
CA LEU A 189 2.57 11.35 1.30
C LEU A 189 2.87 10.13 2.17
N PHE A 190 3.59 10.37 3.26
CA PHE A 190 3.81 9.41 4.33
C PHE A 190 3.28 10.01 5.63
N TYR A 191 2.26 9.39 6.24
CA TYR A 191 1.75 9.82 7.54
C TYR A 191 2.36 8.99 8.66
N TRP A 192 3.41 9.54 9.27
CA TRP A 192 4.18 8.91 10.33
C TRP A 192 3.97 9.70 11.62
N ARG A 193 3.39 9.04 12.64
CA ARG A 193 3.00 9.70 13.90
C ARG A 193 3.63 9.06 15.13
#